data_AF-A0A6I1NJ09-F1
#
_entry.id   AF-A0A6I1NJ09-F1
#
_cell.length_a   1.000
_cell.length_b   1.000
_cell.length_c   1.000
_cell.angle_alpha   90.00
_cell.angle_beta   90.00
_cell.angle_gamma   90.00
#
_symmetry.space_group_name_H-M   'P 1'
#
loop_
_entity.id
_entity.type
_entity.pdbx_description
1 polymer ?
#
loop_
_entity_poly.entity_id
_entity_poly.type
_entity_poly.pdbx_seq_one_letter_code
_entity_poly.pdbx_strand_id
1 'polypeptide(L)'
;MKGFLSFGWMVIVVWVAYGVGFGMQVIDPAQVMIDSPALCTAFGQSAQDGHCLLKGRAEANFDRTWAVTIAGKEPVSFIRESQFAMVYNSADWHMRGGALGVWALGLVSIVLSCAWPAYDLWRGRKK
;
A
#
# COMPACT_ATOMS: atom_id res chain seq x y z
N MET A 1 4.24 12.01 32.41
CA MET A 1 3.47 12.43 31.21
C MET A 1 4.32 12.72 29.97
N LYS A 2 5.45 13.45 30.05
CA LYS A 2 6.27 13.78 28.85
C LYS A 2 6.77 12.57 28.05
N GLY A 3 7.26 11.53 28.72
CA GLY A 3 7.71 10.29 28.06
C GLY A 3 6.59 9.55 27.31
N PHE A 4 5.36 9.56 27.84
CA PHE A 4 4.20 8.95 27.18
C PHE A 4 3.80 9.71 25.91
N LEU A 5 3.89 11.04 25.93
CA LEU A 5 3.61 11.88 24.78
C LEU A 5 4.64 11.67 23.66
N SER A 6 5.92 11.54 24.01
CA SER A 6 7.00 11.24 23.07
C SER A 6 6.87 9.85 22.46
N PHE A 7 6.46 8.84 23.25
CA PHE A 7 6.21 7.50 22.74
C PHE A 7 5.00 7.48 21.80
N GLY A 8 3.90 8.14 22.19
CA GLY A 8 2.71 8.27 21.34
C GLY A 8 3.02 8.93 19.99
N TRP A 9 3.88 9.95 19.98
CA TRP A 9 4.34 10.58 18.74
C TRP A 9 5.08 9.60 17.82
N MET A 10 6.02 8.81 18.35
CA MET A 10 6.74 7.81 17.57
C MET A 10 5.78 6.78 16.96
N VAL A 11 4.80 6.31 17.74
CA VAL A 11 3.77 5.37 17.27
C VAL A 11 2.97 5.97 16.11
N ILE A 12 2.57 7.24 16.20
CA ILE A 12 1.83 7.93 15.12
C ILE A 12 2.70 8.03 13.86
N VAL A 13 3.96 8.44 13.98
CA VAL A 13 4.87 8.55 12.82
C VAL A 13 5.05 7.21 12.13
N VAL A 14 5.28 6.13 12.90
CA VAL A 14 5.40 4.77 12.34
C VAL A 14 4.10 4.31 11.69
N TRP A 15 2.95 4.58 12.31
CA TRP A 15 1.64 4.21 11.76
C TRP A 15 1.35 4.91 10.43
N VAL A 16 1.66 6.21 10.33
CA VAL A 16 1.55 6.97 9.07
C VAL A 16 2.52 6.45 8.03
N ALA A 17 3.78 6.22 8.39
CA ALA A 17 4.80 5.69 7.50
C ALA A 17 4.40 4.32 6.92
N TYR A 18 3.83 3.45 7.76
CA TYR A 18 3.30 2.17 7.33
C TYR A 18 2.15 2.32 6.32
N GLY A 19 1.21 3.24 6.58
CA GLY A 19 0.11 3.53 5.66
C GLY A 19 0.58 4.05 4.30
N VAL A 20 1.57 4.95 4.29
CA VAL A 20 2.20 5.45 3.06
C VAL A 20 2.95 4.33 2.35
N GLY A 21 3.75 3.54 3.08
CA GLY A 21 4.47 2.40 2.52
C GLY A 21 3.55 1.35 1.90
N PHE A 22 2.37 1.11 2.49
CA PHE A 22 1.34 0.28 1.87
C PHE A 22 0.88 0.89 0.54
N GLY A 23 0.46 2.16 0.52
CA GLY A 23 -0.01 2.84 -0.70
C GLY A 23 1.06 3.04 -1.79
N MET A 24 2.32 2.72 -1.51
CA MET A 24 3.39 2.70 -2.50
C MET A 24 3.56 1.34 -3.18
N GLN A 25 2.92 0.26 -2.71
CA GLN A 25 3.14 -1.07 -3.28
C GLN A 25 2.48 -1.22 -4.65
N VAL A 26 3.24 -1.81 -5.58
CA VAL A 26 2.80 -2.15 -6.93
C VAL A 26 3.26 -3.57 -7.24
N ILE A 27 2.36 -4.36 -7.85
CA ILE A 27 2.64 -5.71 -8.30
C ILE A 27 2.25 -5.80 -9.78
N ASP A 28 3.23 -6.07 -10.64
CA ASP A 28 3.04 -6.07 -12.09
C ASP A 28 3.96 -7.11 -12.76
N PRO A 29 3.44 -8.27 -13.22
CA PRO A 29 2.03 -8.69 -13.20
C PRO A 29 1.57 -9.39 -11.90
N ALA A 30 0.28 -9.24 -11.58
CA ALA A 30 -0.46 -10.00 -10.57
C ALA A 30 -1.57 -10.84 -11.22
N GLN A 31 -1.81 -12.05 -10.70
CA GLN A 31 -3.00 -12.85 -11.01
C GLN A 31 -3.99 -12.70 -9.86
N VAL A 32 -5.20 -12.22 -10.16
CA VAL A 32 -6.22 -11.88 -9.18
C VAL A 32 -7.40 -12.80 -9.35
N MET A 33 -7.82 -13.46 -8.27
CA MET A 33 -9.02 -14.27 -8.25
C MET A 33 -10.25 -13.39 -8.03
N ILE A 34 -11.23 -13.52 -8.92
CA ILE A 34 -12.52 -12.82 -8.85
C ILE A 34 -13.62 -13.84 -8.60
N ASP A 35 -14.30 -13.71 -7.47
CA ASP A 35 -15.35 -14.64 -7.01
C ASP A 35 -16.75 -14.29 -7.55
N SER A 36 -16.81 -13.50 -8.63
CA SER A 36 -18.05 -13.05 -9.24
C SER A 36 -18.17 -13.54 -10.69
N PRO A 37 -19.06 -14.51 -10.97
CA PRO A 37 -19.29 -15.01 -12.33
C PRO A 37 -19.72 -13.91 -13.32
N ALA A 38 -20.44 -12.90 -12.83
CA ALA A 38 -20.86 -11.76 -13.63
C ALA A 38 -19.67 -10.89 -14.06
N LEU A 39 -18.73 -10.63 -13.15
CA LEU A 39 -17.50 -9.90 -13.48
C LEU A 39 -16.62 -10.73 -14.40
N CYS A 40 -16.47 -12.03 -14.17
CA CYS A 40 -15.73 -12.93 -15.06
C CYS A 40 -16.25 -12.88 -16.50
N THR A 41 -17.59 -12.93 -16.65
CA THR A 41 -18.25 -12.83 -17.96
C THR A 41 -18.05 -11.44 -18.59
N ALA A 42 -18.14 -10.36 -17.80
CA ALA A 42 -17.83 -9.00 -18.27
C ALA A 42 -16.36 -8.88 -18.75
N PHE A 43 -15.45 -9.61 -18.11
CA PHE A 43 -14.05 -9.73 -18.52
C PHE A 43 -13.82 -10.82 -19.59
N GLY A 44 -14.87 -11.40 -20.18
CA GLY A 44 -14.77 -12.35 -21.28
C GLY A 44 -14.04 -13.65 -20.93
N GLN A 45 -13.99 -13.99 -19.64
CA GLN A 45 -13.41 -15.23 -19.11
C GLN A 45 -14.55 -16.14 -18.64
N SER A 46 -14.45 -17.44 -18.93
CA SER A 46 -15.38 -18.40 -18.33
C SER A 46 -15.06 -18.55 -16.84
N ALA A 47 -16.08 -18.39 -16.00
CA ALA A 47 -15.96 -18.71 -14.59
C ALA A 47 -15.79 -20.24 -14.45
N GLN A 48 -14.69 -20.67 -13.83
CA GLN A 48 -14.49 -22.06 -13.40
C GLN A 48 -14.85 -22.10 -11.92
N ASP A 49 -15.75 -23.01 -11.52
CA ASP A 49 -16.20 -23.15 -10.13
C ASP A 49 -16.64 -21.82 -9.48
N GLY A 50 -17.28 -20.95 -10.25
CA GLY A 50 -17.79 -19.65 -9.79
C GLY A 50 -16.77 -18.52 -9.72
N HIS A 51 -15.51 -18.77 -10.06
CA HIS A 51 -14.43 -17.79 -10.02
C HIS A 51 -13.64 -17.73 -11.33
N CYS A 52 -12.85 -16.67 -11.53
CA CYS A 52 -11.88 -16.58 -12.62
C CYS A 52 -10.59 -15.92 -12.16
N LEU A 53 -9.49 -16.28 -12.82
CA LEU A 53 -8.18 -15.65 -12.61
C LEU A 53 -7.94 -14.63 -13.71
N LEU A 54 -7.73 -13.38 -13.32
CA LEU A 54 -7.41 -12.30 -14.23
C LEU A 54 -5.98 -11.83 -14.00
N LYS A 55 -5.22 -11.68 -15.08
CA LYS A 55 -3.88 -11.11 -15.04
C LYS A 55 -3.98 -9.60 -15.20
N GLY A 56 -3.33 -8.86 -14.31
CA GLY A 56 -3.35 -7.41 -14.30
C GLY A 56 -2.23 -6.81 -13.47
N ARG A 57 -2.29 -5.50 -13.30
CA ARG A 57 -1.42 -4.73 -12.43
C ARG A 57 -2.20 -4.38 -11.16
N ALA A 58 -1.67 -4.75 -10.00
CA ALA A 58 -2.28 -4.41 -8.72
C ALA A 58 -1.50 -3.25 -8.07
N GLU A 59 -2.20 -2.18 -7.71
CA GLU A 59 -1.65 -1.03 -7.01
C GLU A 59 -2.36 -0.87 -5.67
N ALA A 60 -1.58 -0.75 -4.59
CA ALA A 60 -2.12 -0.42 -3.29
C ALA A 60 -2.41 1.08 -3.19
N ASN A 61 -3.45 1.43 -2.44
CA ASN A 61 -3.89 2.81 -2.20
C ASN A 61 -3.67 3.24 -0.75
N PHE A 62 -3.66 4.54 -0.51
CA PHE A 62 -3.51 5.13 0.82
C PHE A 62 -4.64 4.77 1.80
N ASP A 63 -5.82 4.40 1.30
CA ASP A 63 -6.93 3.93 2.12
C ASP A 63 -6.89 2.41 2.41
N ARG A 64 -5.73 1.78 2.15
CA ARG A 64 -5.48 0.35 2.40
C ARG A 64 -6.31 -0.59 1.52
N THR A 65 -6.76 -0.11 0.37
CA THR A 65 -7.40 -0.93 -0.66
C THR A 65 -6.43 -1.21 -1.80
N TRP A 66 -6.71 -2.26 -2.56
CA TRP A 66 -6.01 -2.56 -3.81
C TRP A 66 -6.88 -2.12 -4.98
N ALA A 67 -6.24 -1.53 -5.99
CA ALA A 67 -6.83 -1.28 -7.30
C ALA A 67 -6.14 -2.20 -8.31
N VAL A 68 -6.92 -3.01 -9.01
CA VAL A 68 -6.40 -3.94 -10.01
C VAL A 68 -6.81 -3.47 -11.39
N THR A 69 -5.83 -3.20 -12.25
CA THR A 69 -6.02 -2.89 -13.67
C THR A 69 -5.81 -4.16 -14.49
N ILE A 70 -6.85 -4.62 -15.17
CA ILE A 70 -6.81 -5.86 -15.97
C ILE A 70 -6.08 -5.63 -17.29
N ALA A 71 -5.08 -6.45 -17.62
CA ALA A 71 -4.31 -6.30 -18.85
C ALA A 71 -5.12 -6.71 -20.08
N GLY A 72 -4.99 -5.96 -21.18
CA GLY A 72 -5.61 -6.30 -22.46
C GLY A 72 -7.13 -6.03 -22.57
N LYS A 73 -7.70 -5.27 -21.63
CA LYS A 73 -9.11 -4.84 -21.67
C LYS A 73 -9.18 -3.31 -21.81
N GLU A 74 -9.74 -2.85 -22.92
CA GLU A 74 -10.18 -1.46 -23.10
C GLU A 74 -11.73 -1.40 -23.03
N PRO A 75 -12.32 -0.42 -22.31
CA PRO A 75 -11.66 0.57 -21.47
C PRO A 75 -10.99 -0.05 -20.24
N VAL A 76 -9.95 0.63 -19.73
CA VAL A 76 -9.20 0.22 -18.53
C VAL A 76 -10.19 -0.04 -17.40
N SER A 77 -10.36 -1.31 -17.07
CA SER A 77 -11.26 -1.74 -16.01
C SER A 77 -10.48 -1.85 -14.72
N PHE A 78 -10.96 -1.16 -13.70
CA PHE A 78 -10.38 -1.18 -12.37
C PHE A 78 -11.36 -1.85 -11.40
N ILE A 79 -10.86 -2.79 -10.61
CA ILE A 79 -11.60 -3.36 -9.48
C ILE A 79 -10.91 -2.88 -8.23
N ARG A 80 -11.70 -2.32 -7.30
CA ARG A 80 -11.19 -1.83 -6.02
C ARG A 80 -11.82 -2.62 -4.89
N GLU A 81 -10.99 -3.36 -4.17
CA GLU A 81 -11.42 -4.09 -2.98
C GLU A 81 -10.40 -3.94 -1.86
N SER A 82 -10.87 -4.19 -0.63
CA SER A 82 -10.01 -4.23 0.55
C SER A 82 -9.04 -5.39 0.50
N GLN A 83 -9.45 -6.52 -0.10
CA GLN A 83 -8.67 -7.75 -0.13
C GLN A 83 -8.96 -8.48 -1.44
N PHE A 84 -7.90 -8.85 -2.16
CA PHE A 84 -7.99 -9.83 -3.23
C PHE A 84 -7.11 -11.02 -2.88
N ALA A 85 -7.54 -12.22 -3.26
CA ALA A 85 -6.62 -13.35 -3.36
C ALA A 85 -5.78 -13.14 -4.63
N MET A 86 -4.49 -12.83 -4.43
CA MET A 86 -3.55 -12.56 -5.52
C MET A 86 -2.39 -13.57 -5.50
N VAL A 87 -2.01 -14.03 -6.69
CA VAL A 87 -0.82 -14.83 -6.92
C VAL A 87 0.13 -14.03 -7.80
N TYR A 88 1.36 -13.85 -7.35
CA TYR A 88 2.39 -13.09 -8.06
C TYR A 88 3.78 -13.67 -7.77
N ASN A 89 4.75 -13.41 -8.65
CA ASN A 89 6.15 -13.71 -8.36
C ASN A 89 6.71 -12.57 -7.50
N SER A 90 7.49 -12.88 -6.47
CA SER A 90 8.11 -11.86 -5.62
C SER A 90 9.01 -10.89 -6.39
N ALA A 91 9.54 -11.28 -7.56
CA ALA A 91 10.30 -10.40 -8.45
C ALA A 91 9.46 -9.31 -9.12
N ASP A 92 8.15 -9.50 -9.23
CA ASP A 92 7.21 -8.56 -9.88
C ASP A 92 6.70 -7.49 -8.89
N TRP A 93 6.96 -7.70 -7.58
CA TRP A 93 6.65 -6.75 -6.54
C TRP A 93 7.70 -5.64 -6.49
N HIS A 94 7.23 -4.39 -6.42
CA HIS A 94 8.08 -3.25 -6.23
C HIS A 94 7.34 -2.10 -5.55
N MET A 95 8.09 -1.15 -5.01
CA MET A 95 7.54 0.09 -4.50
C MET A 95 7.51 1.14 -5.62
N ARG A 96 6.41 1.89 -5.73
CA ARG A 96 6.31 3.10 -6.55
C ARG A 96 7.37 4.10 -6.09
N GLY A 97 8.21 4.55 -7.02
CA GLY A 97 9.39 5.37 -6.71
C GLY A 97 10.65 4.56 -6.37
N GLY A 98 10.57 3.22 -6.38
CA GLY A 98 11.69 2.31 -6.20
C GLY A 98 12.44 2.51 -4.88
N ALA A 99 13.73 2.18 -4.88
CA ALA A 99 14.59 2.34 -3.71
C ALA A 99 14.60 3.79 -3.19
N LEU A 100 14.60 4.79 -4.08
CA LEU A 100 14.61 6.20 -3.71
C LEU A 100 13.37 6.59 -2.89
N GLY A 101 12.19 6.14 -3.29
CA GLY A 101 10.95 6.39 -2.57
C GLY A 101 10.98 5.79 -1.16
N VAL A 102 11.50 4.56 -1.03
CA VAL A 102 11.63 3.90 0.27
C VAL A 102 12.62 4.63 1.18
N TRP A 103 13.78 5.05 0.64
CA TRP A 103 14.76 5.82 1.39
C TRP A 103 14.22 7.18 1.84
N ALA A 104 13.52 7.90 0.96
CA ALA A 104 12.89 9.17 1.29
C ALA A 104 11.87 9.00 2.42
N LEU A 105 11.00 7.98 2.34
CA LEU A 105 10.02 7.69 3.39
C LEU A 105 10.74 7.40 4.73
N GLY A 106 11.74 6.52 4.72
CA GLY A 106 12.51 6.18 5.92
C GLY A 106 13.18 7.39 6.57
N LEU A 107 13.87 8.22 5.78
CA LEU A 107 14.53 9.43 6.28
C LEU A 107 13.53 10.43 6.87
N VAL A 108 12.42 10.69 6.18
CA VAL A 108 11.38 11.60 6.67
C VAL A 108 10.78 11.06 7.98
N SER A 109 10.51 9.75 8.07
CA SER A 109 10.00 9.13 9.29
C SER A 109 10.99 9.25 10.46
N ILE A 110 12.29 9.09 10.23
CA ILE A 110 13.32 9.27 11.28
C ILE A 110 13.34 10.72 11.76
N VAL A 111 13.40 11.69 10.84
CA VAL A 111 13.41 13.12 11.17
C VAL A 111 12.17 13.50 11.98
N LEU A 112 10.99 13.07 11.53
CA LEU A 112 9.74 13.33 12.25
C LEU A 112 9.72 12.66 13.62
N SER A 113 10.20 11.42 13.75
CA SER A 113 10.25 10.70 15.02
C SER A 113 11.13 11.42 16.06
N CYS A 114 12.24 12.02 15.62
CA CYS A 114 13.15 12.77 16.49
C CYS A 114 12.69 14.21 16.76
N ALA A 115 11.81 14.79 15.94
CA ALA A 115 11.39 16.18 16.05
C ALA A 115 10.75 16.51 17.40
N TRP A 116 9.82 15.66 17.88
CA TRP A 116 9.16 15.87 19.16
C TRP A 116 10.11 15.74 20.36
N PRO A 117 10.91 14.65 20.50
CA PRO A 117 11.94 14.57 21.53
C PRO A 117 12.91 15.76 21.52
N ALA A 118 13.38 16.17 20.34
CA ALA A 118 14.32 17.29 20.19
C ALA A 118 13.68 18.61 20.64
N TYR A 119 12.42 18.84 20.29
CA TYR A 119 11.65 20.01 20.72
C TYR A 119 11.47 20.05 22.24
N ASP A 120 11.09 18.93 22.85
CA ASP A 120 10.92 18.82 24.30
C ASP A 120 12.24 19.07 25.05
N LEU A 121 13.37 18.55 24.55
CA LEU A 121 14.71 18.81 25.09
C LEU A 121 15.10 20.29 24.98
N TRP A 122 14.80 20.93 23.85
CA TRP A 122 15.10 22.35 23.65
C TRP A 122 14.26 23.25 24.55
N ARG A 123 12.96 22.99 24.67
CA ARG A 123 12.05 23.72 25.56
C ARG A 123 12.42 23.52 27.03
N GLY A 124 12.87 22.31 27.40
CA GLY A 124 13.33 21.99 28.75
C GLY A 124 14.59 22.78 29.16
N ARG A 125 15.51 23.06 28.23
CA ARG A 125 16.72 23.88 28.47
C ARG A 125 16.45 25.38 28.64
N LYS A 126 15.27 25.86 28.24
CA LYS A 126 14.87 27.27 28.34
C LYS A 126 14.11 27.61 29.64
N LYS A 127 13.85 26.61 30.48
CA LYS A 127 13.28 26.78 31.83
C LYS A 127 14.38 26.59 32.86
#